data_AF-A0A7S1ZEB3-F1
#
_entry.id   AF-A0A7S1ZEB3-F1
#
_cell.length_a   1.000
_cell.length_b   1.000
_cell.length_c   1.000
_cell.angle_alpha   90.00
_cell.angle_beta   90.00
_cell.angle_gamma   90.00
#
_symmetry.space_group_name_H-M   'P 1'
#
loop_
_entity.id
_entity.type
_entity.pdbx_description
1 polymer ?
#
loop_
_entity_poly.entity_id
_entity_poly.type
_entity_poly.pdbx_seq_one_letter_code
_entity_poly.pdbx_strand_id
1 'polypeptide(L)'
;MGQGGGGFDVVVPWRNVRSFQETYPIEQFHSETYGNLYLDAVAKEALRGMGAELPRVQGVGEKGRREGLDWHFGPFAFRAKHLNLWTECTGEMYDAQLVPIVHAMRKGLSITSIQVDYHGPLQMKAEEEGNITFIEKRLWQLNDLDPRVKKAWSEEFYC
;
A
#
# COMPACT_ATOMS: atom_id res chain seq x y z
N MET A 1 2.66 -25.28 -25.81
CA MET A 1 1.85 -24.16 -25.26
C MET A 1 1.46 -24.52 -23.84
N GLY A 2 2.28 -24.14 -22.85
CA GLY A 2 1.99 -24.40 -21.45
C GLY A 2 0.98 -23.36 -20.94
N GLN A 3 -0.13 -23.82 -20.39
CA GLN A 3 -1.03 -22.97 -19.60
C GLN A 3 -0.24 -22.49 -18.38
N GLY A 4 0.27 -21.25 -18.44
CA GLY A 4 1.00 -20.62 -17.34
C GLY A 4 0.08 -20.38 -16.17
N GLY A 5 0.41 -20.95 -15.01
CA GLY A 5 -0.40 -20.89 -13.80
C GLY A 5 -0.81 -19.47 -13.43
N GLY A 6 -2.12 -19.22 -13.47
CA GLY A 6 -2.74 -17.95 -13.12
C GLY A 6 -2.45 -17.58 -11.67
N GLY A 7 -1.67 -16.54 -11.46
CA GLY A 7 -1.39 -15.98 -10.15
C GLY A 7 -0.74 -14.62 -10.29
N PHE A 8 -0.96 -13.76 -9.31
CA PHE A 8 -0.52 -12.36 -9.33
C PHE A 8 1.01 -12.23 -9.26
N ASP A 9 1.55 -11.15 -9.81
CA ASP A 9 2.96 -10.80 -9.77
C ASP A 9 3.34 -10.15 -8.43
N VAL A 10 2.42 -9.35 -7.87
CA VAL A 10 2.55 -8.67 -6.57
C VAL A 10 1.27 -8.85 -5.76
N VAL A 11 1.42 -9.12 -4.47
CA VAL A 11 0.33 -9.24 -3.49
C VAL A 11 0.60 -8.26 -2.36
N VAL A 12 -0.36 -7.38 -2.11
CA VAL A 12 -0.32 -6.41 -1.01
C VAL A 12 -1.42 -6.78 -0.01
N PRO A 13 -1.13 -6.93 1.28
CA PRO A 13 -2.16 -7.17 2.27
C PRO A 13 -2.97 -5.91 2.51
N TRP A 14 -4.20 -6.09 2.95
CA TRP A 14 -5.10 -5.03 3.37
C TRP A 14 -5.68 -5.37 4.73
N ARG A 15 -5.60 -4.46 5.69
CA ARG A 15 -6.14 -4.70 7.04
C ARG A 15 -7.66 -4.64 7.04
N ASN A 16 -8.27 -5.54 7.82
CA ASN A 16 -9.65 -5.35 8.23
C ASN A 16 -9.79 -3.99 8.97
N VAL A 17 -10.68 -3.12 8.48
CA VAL A 17 -10.87 -1.76 9.03
C VAL A 17 -11.25 -1.79 10.51
N ARG A 18 -12.09 -2.75 10.92
CA ARG A 18 -12.52 -2.88 12.30
C ARG A 18 -11.34 -3.24 13.20
N SER A 19 -10.60 -4.29 12.84
CA SER A 19 -9.41 -4.73 13.59
C SER A 19 -8.37 -3.61 13.64
N PHE A 20 -8.19 -2.86 12.53
CA PHE A 20 -7.28 -1.70 12.47
C PHE A 20 -7.71 -0.61 13.47
N GLN A 21 -8.97 -0.18 13.44
CA GLN A 21 -9.49 0.86 14.32
C GLN A 21 -9.41 0.46 15.80
N GLU A 22 -9.71 -0.80 16.12
CA GLU A 22 -9.73 -1.29 17.49
C GLU A 22 -8.31 -1.42 18.07
N THR A 23 -7.33 -1.86 17.27
CA THR A 23 -6.01 -2.29 17.79
C THR A 23 -4.85 -1.33 17.57
N TYR A 24 -5.01 -0.28 16.76
CA TYR A 24 -3.95 0.72 16.51
C TYR A 24 -4.24 2.05 17.21
N PRO A 25 -3.20 2.89 17.44
CA PRO A 25 -3.38 4.27 17.90
C PRO A 25 -4.35 5.04 17.00
N ILE A 26 -5.23 5.85 17.58
CA ILE A 26 -6.23 6.61 16.85
C ILE A 26 -5.62 7.53 15.78
N GLU A 27 -4.46 8.13 16.05
CA GLU A 27 -3.78 9.01 15.12
C GLU A 27 -3.23 8.24 13.92
N GLN A 28 -2.71 7.03 14.14
CA GLN A 28 -2.27 6.13 13.08
C GLN A 28 -3.46 5.65 12.24
N PHE A 29 -4.57 5.29 12.88
CA PHE A 29 -5.78 4.88 12.17
C PHE A 29 -6.26 5.98 11.22
N HIS A 30 -6.37 7.22 11.71
CA HIS A 30 -6.84 8.33 10.89
C HIS A 30 -5.83 8.75 9.82
N SER A 31 -4.55 8.86 10.15
CA SER A 31 -3.53 9.27 9.19
C SER A 31 -3.44 8.27 8.04
N GLU A 32 -3.32 6.99 8.33
CA GLU A 32 -3.16 5.96 7.29
C GLU A 32 -4.45 5.74 6.50
N THR A 33 -5.63 5.88 7.13
CA THR A 33 -6.90 5.86 6.40
C THR A 33 -6.98 7.01 5.39
N TYR A 34 -6.59 8.22 5.80
CA TYR A 34 -6.59 9.37 4.92
C TYR A 34 -5.52 9.25 3.81
N GLY A 35 -4.30 8.86 4.16
CA GLY A 35 -3.21 8.63 3.20
C GLY A 35 -3.56 7.55 2.18
N ASN A 36 -4.19 6.46 2.61
CA ASN A 36 -4.68 5.42 1.69
C ASN A 36 -5.73 5.97 0.71
N LEU A 37 -6.69 6.77 1.17
CA LEU A 37 -7.68 7.40 0.29
C LEU A 37 -7.02 8.35 -0.72
N TYR A 38 -6.04 9.13 -0.27
CA TYR A 38 -5.27 10.02 -1.12
C TYR A 38 -4.49 9.26 -2.20
N LEU A 39 -3.72 8.23 -1.81
CA LEU A 39 -2.91 7.44 -2.72
C LEU A 39 -3.77 6.59 -3.68
N ASP A 40 -4.94 6.10 -3.24
CA ASP A 40 -5.92 5.48 -4.13
C ASP A 40 -6.42 6.48 -5.19
N ALA A 41 -6.70 7.73 -4.81
CA ALA A 41 -7.12 8.76 -5.77
C ALA A 41 -6.02 9.09 -6.79
N VAL A 42 -4.77 9.24 -6.32
CA VAL A 42 -3.59 9.46 -7.17
C VAL A 42 -3.40 8.30 -8.15
N ALA A 43 -3.46 7.07 -7.66
CA ALA A 43 -3.31 5.89 -8.50
C ALA A 43 -4.45 5.75 -9.52
N LYS A 44 -5.70 6.03 -9.13
CA LYS A 44 -6.84 6.03 -10.08
C LYS A 44 -6.66 7.06 -11.19
N GLU A 45 -6.17 8.25 -10.87
CA GLU A 45 -5.88 9.29 -11.86
C GLU A 45 -4.80 8.84 -12.85
N ALA A 46 -3.68 8.32 -12.33
CA ALA A 46 -2.57 7.85 -13.16
C ALA A 46 -2.95 6.65 -14.05
N LEU A 47 -3.64 5.65 -13.47
CA LEU A 47 -4.04 4.43 -14.19
C LEU A 47 -5.11 4.71 -15.25
N ARG A 48 -5.98 5.72 -15.05
CA ARG A 48 -6.94 6.15 -16.09
C ARG A 48 -6.23 6.56 -17.38
N GLY A 49 -5.10 7.25 -17.27
CA GLY A 49 -4.28 7.61 -18.44
C GLY A 49 -3.66 6.41 -19.15
N MET A 50 -3.52 5.28 -18.44
CA MET A 50 -2.96 4.03 -18.94
C MET A 50 -4.01 3.00 -19.40
N GLY A 51 -5.30 3.29 -19.22
CA GLY A 51 -6.37 2.31 -19.47
C GLY A 51 -6.37 1.13 -18.49
N ALA A 52 -5.85 1.32 -17.27
CA ALA A 52 -5.78 0.32 -16.22
C ALA A 52 -6.69 0.66 -15.03
N GLU A 53 -6.98 -0.33 -14.18
CA GLU A 53 -7.78 -0.18 -12.96
C GLU A 53 -6.94 -0.46 -11.72
N LEU A 54 -7.32 0.14 -10.58
CA LEU A 54 -6.74 -0.23 -9.30
C LEU A 54 -7.05 -1.69 -8.95
N PRO A 55 -6.14 -2.39 -8.24
CA PRO A 55 -6.42 -3.72 -7.74
C PRO A 55 -7.67 -3.76 -6.87
N ARG A 56 -8.41 -4.87 -6.99
CA ARG A 56 -9.52 -5.20 -6.10
C ARG A 56 -9.00 -5.99 -4.91
N VAL A 57 -9.57 -5.72 -3.74
CA VAL A 57 -9.30 -6.49 -2.53
C VAL A 57 -10.06 -7.81 -2.58
N GLN A 58 -9.33 -8.93 -2.49
CA GLN A 58 -9.88 -10.28 -2.37
C GLN A 58 -10.22 -10.61 -0.91
N GLY A 59 -11.20 -11.49 -0.72
CA GLY A 59 -11.60 -11.98 0.59
C GLY A 59 -12.63 -11.10 1.32
N VAL A 60 -13.01 -9.96 0.75
CA VAL A 60 -14.14 -9.19 1.25
C VAL A 60 -15.43 -9.81 0.68
N GLY A 61 -16.41 -10.10 1.54
CA GLY A 61 -17.67 -10.75 1.14
C GLY A 61 -18.38 -10.02 -0.02
N GLU A 62 -19.32 -10.69 -0.71
CA GLU A 62 -19.92 -10.21 -1.98
C GLU A 62 -20.48 -8.77 -1.96
N LYS A 63 -20.87 -8.25 -0.79
CA LYS A 63 -21.38 -6.88 -0.59
C LYS A 63 -20.32 -5.84 -0.18
N GLY A 64 -19.07 -6.25 0.03
CA GLY A 64 -17.99 -5.42 0.55
C GLY A 64 -16.83 -5.22 -0.43
N ARG A 65 -17.05 -5.35 -1.73
CA ARG A 65 -15.99 -5.12 -2.74
C ARG A 65 -15.36 -3.74 -2.52
N ARG A 66 -14.08 -3.74 -2.12
CA ARG A 66 -13.25 -2.54 -1.99
C ARG A 66 -12.21 -2.53 -3.11
N GLU A 67 -12.02 -1.36 -3.69
CA GLU A 67 -10.90 -1.07 -4.58
C GLU A 67 -9.80 -0.37 -3.79
N GLY A 68 -8.56 -0.55 -4.25
CA GLY A 68 -7.41 0.15 -3.69
C GLY A 68 -6.54 -0.70 -2.78
N LEU A 69 -5.50 -0.07 -2.27
CA LEU A 69 -4.48 -0.72 -1.44
C LEU A 69 -4.48 -0.14 -0.03
N ASP A 70 -3.99 -0.93 0.92
CA ASP A 70 -3.52 -0.41 2.20
C ASP A 70 -2.06 0.01 2.03
N TRP A 71 -1.84 1.17 1.41
CA TRP A 71 -0.50 1.69 1.11
C TRP A 71 0.36 1.84 2.36
N HIS A 72 -0.23 2.01 3.52
CA HIS A 72 0.51 2.18 4.78
C HIS A 72 0.72 0.87 5.55
N PHE A 73 0.34 -0.28 4.99
CA PHE A 73 0.50 -1.58 5.63
C PHE A 73 1.49 -2.47 4.89
N GLY A 74 2.59 -2.81 5.56
CA GLY A 74 3.42 -3.97 5.20
C GLY A 74 2.90 -5.24 5.87
N PRO A 75 3.30 -6.46 5.47
CA PRO A 75 4.31 -6.86 4.47
C PRO A 75 3.81 -6.73 3.02
N PHE A 76 4.58 -7.20 2.04
CA PHE A 76 4.12 -7.44 0.67
C PHE A 76 4.84 -8.68 0.12
N ALA A 77 4.29 -9.29 -0.92
CA ALA A 77 4.91 -10.42 -1.60
C ALA A 77 4.95 -10.17 -3.11
N PHE A 78 6.00 -10.64 -3.76
CA PHE A 78 6.16 -10.56 -5.21
C PHE A 78 6.85 -11.81 -5.73
N ARG A 79 6.67 -12.10 -7.02
CA ARG A 79 7.38 -13.22 -7.67
C ARG A 79 8.86 -12.89 -7.77
N ALA A 80 9.73 -13.84 -7.41
CA ALA A 80 11.19 -13.66 -7.38
C ALA A 80 11.80 -13.07 -8.68
N LYS A 81 11.19 -13.33 -9.86
CA LYS A 81 11.60 -12.73 -11.14
C LYS A 81 11.54 -11.19 -11.18
N HIS A 82 10.81 -10.56 -10.24
CA HIS A 82 10.63 -9.11 -10.13
C HIS A 82 11.45 -8.50 -8.98
N LEU A 83 12.40 -9.24 -8.40
CA LEU A 83 13.22 -8.79 -7.28
C LEU A 83 13.94 -7.47 -7.54
N ASN A 84 14.38 -7.26 -8.78
CA ASN A 84 15.09 -6.06 -9.19
C ASN A 84 14.28 -4.77 -8.95
N LEU A 85 12.94 -4.80 -9.06
CA LEU A 85 12.09 -3.63 -8.77
C LEU A 85 12.27 -3.10 -7.34
N TRP A 86 12.53 -4.00 -6.38
CA TRP A 86 12.75 -3.63 -4.99
C TRP A 86 14.23 -3.40 -4.67
N THR A 87 15.15 -4.21 -5.23
CA THR A 87 16.58 -4.09 -4.90
C THR A 87 17.28 -2.93 -5.58
N GLU A 88 16.75 -2.43 -6.70
CA GLU A 88 17.30 -1.26 -7.42
C GLU A 88 16.64 0.06 -7.00
N CYS A 89 15.57 0.00 -6.19
CA CYS A 89 14.93 1.20 -5.67
C CYS A 89 15.82 1.86 -4.61
N THR A 90 16.22 3.11 -4.84
CA THR A 90 17.11 3.88 -3.95
C THR A 90 16.36 4.54 -2.77
N GLY A 91 15.17 4.07 -2.43
CA GLY A 91 14.44 4.57 -1.27
C GLY A 91 15.17 4.24 0.03
N GLU A 92 15.00 5.07 1.06
CA GLU A 92 15.73 4.91 2.32
C GLU A 92 14.85 4.37 3.45
N MET A 93 13.52 4.45 3.32
CA MET A 93 12.56 4.01 4.33
C MET A 93 11.32 3.37 3.69
N TYR A 94 10.12 3.78 4.10
CA TYR A 94 8.85 3.26 3.60
C TYR A 94 8.67 3.47 2.08
N ASP A 95 9.32 4.48 1.51
CA ASP A 95 9.36 4.70 0.07
C ASP A 95 10.00 3.52 -0.69
N ALA A 96 11.05 2.89 -0.13
CA ALA A 96 11.66 1.68 -0.70
C ALA A 96 10.68 0.50 -0.76
N GLN A 97 9.62 0.50 0.04
CA GLN A 97 8.55 -0.49 -0.01
C GLN A 97 7.44 -0.10 -1.00
N LEU A 98 7.01 1.17 -1.00
CA LEU A 98 5.82 1.62 -1.73
C LEU A 98 6.08 2.03 -3.17
N VAL A 99 7.22 2.67 -3.44
CA VAL A 99 7.59 3.11 -4.79
C VAL A 99 7.70 1.93 -5.77
N PRO A 100 8.29 0.78 -5.40
CA PRO A 100 8.30 -0.38 -6.29
C PRO A 100 6.90 -0.94 -6.62
N ILE A 101 5.91 -0.78 -5.74
CA ILE A 101 4.52 -1.16 -6.04
C ILE A 101 3.98 -0.28 -7.17
N VAL A 102 4.25 1.02 -7.12
CA VAL A 102 3.91 1.96 -8.21
C VAL A 102 4.61 1.55 -9.49
N HIS A 103 5.91 1.25 -9.45
CA HIS A 103 6.65 0.79 -10.63
C HIS A 103 6.10 -0.52 -11.20
N ALA A 104 5.72 -1.47 -10.35
CA ALA A 104 5.07 -2.70 -10.78
C ALA A 104 3.76 -2.42 -11.52
N MET A 105 2.92 -1.50 -11.01
CA MET A 105 1.69 -1.08 -11.71
C MET A 105 2.00 -0.42 -13.06
N ARG A 106 2.99 0.48 -13.11
CA ARG A 106 3.42 1.15 -14.34
C ARG A 106 3.93 0.19 -15.41
N LYS A 107 4.56 -0.91 -14.99
CA LYS A 107 5.01 -2.01 -15.88
C LYS A 107 3.88 -2.95 -16.31
N GLY A 108 2.64 -2.71 -15.87
CA GLY A 108 1.50 -3.57 -16.17
C GLY A 108 1.56 -4.92 -15.47
N LEU A 109 2.32 -5.05 -14.37
CA LEU A 109 2.35 -6.27 -13.59
C LEU A 109 1.00 -6.49 -12.90
N SER A 110 0.61 -7.76 -12.77
CA SER A 110 -0.64 -8.11 -12.10
C SER A 110 -0.51 -7.94 -10.59
N ILE A 111 -1.24 -6.98 -10.03
CA ILE A 111 -1.26 -6.72 -8.58
C ILE A 111 -2.62 -7.12 -8.02
N THR A 112 -2.63 -7.77 -6.86
CA THR A 112 -3.84 -7.96 -6.08
C THR A 112 -3.66 -7.53 -4.64
N SER A 113 -4.78 -7.26 -3.97
CA SER A 113 -4.82 -7.04 -2.55
C SER A 113 -5.57 -8.17 -1.85
N ILE A 114 -5.10 -8.62 -0.70
CA ILE A 114 -5.77 -9.66 0.10
C ILE A 114 -6.13 -9.12 1.47
N GLN A 115 -7.37 -9.30 1.90
CA GLN A 115 -7.74 -8.96 3.26
C GLN A 115 -7.04 -9.88 4.25
N VAL A 116 -6.44 -9.30 5.29
CA VAL A 116 -5.91 -10.02 6.44
C VAL A 116 -6.57 -9.52 7.72
N ASP A 117 -6.90 -10.46 8.61
CA ASP A 117 -7.43 -10.13 9.94
C ASP A 117 -6.30 -9.92 10.94
N TYR A 118 -5.48 -8.91 10.67
CA TYR A 118 -4.34 -8.57 11.50
C TYR A 118 -4.76 -7.69 12.69
N HIS A 119 -4.36 -8.11 13.88
CA HIS A 119 -4.54 -7.36 15.12
C HIS A 119 -3.19 -6.82 15.57
N GLY A 120 -3.08 -5.49 15.68
CA GLY A 120 -1.89 -4.84 16.21
C GLY A 120 -1.67 -5.20 17.69
N PRO A 121 -0.41 -5.21 18.17
CA PRO A 121 -0.15 -5.41 19.60
C PRO A 121 -0.80 -4.29 20.42
N LEU A 122 -1.70 -4.63 21.34
CA LEU A 122 -2.40 -3.62 22.17
C LEU A 122 -1.44 -2.77 23.02
N GLN A 123 -0.27 -3.31 23.34
CA GLN A 123 0.79 -2.57 24.01
C GLN A 123 1.29 -1.38 23.18
N MET A 124 1.45 -1.55 21.86
CA MET A 124 1.82 -0.46 20.95
C MET A 124 0.78 0.66 21.00
N LYS A 125 -0.51 0.31 21.00
CA LYS A 125 -1.59 1.30 21.15
C LYS A 125 -1.48 2.08 22.46
N ALA A 126 -1.25 1.38 23.57
CA ALA A 126 -1.13 2.00 24.89
C ALA A 126 0.11 2.93 25.01
N GLU A 127 1.18 2.65 24.30
CA GLU A 127 2.44 3.42 24.33
C GLU A 127 2.44 4.60 23.36
N GLU A 128 1.82 4.46 22.18
CA GLU A 128 1.89 5.44 21.10
C GLU A 128 0.70 6.42 21.06
N GLU A 129 -0.50 6.02 21.52
CA GLU A 129 -1.70 6.85 21.43
C GLU A 129 -1.58 8.12 22.30
N GLY A 130 -1.85 9.28 21.71
CA GLY A 130 -1.65 10.58 22.36
C GLY A 130 -0.19 11.00 22.55
N ASN A 131 0.79 10.21 22.09
CA ASN A 131 2.21 10.54 22.20
C ASN A 131 2.68 11.45 21.06
N ILE A 132 3.16 12.64 21.41
CA ILE A 132 3.56 13.69 20.45
C ILE A 132 4.54 13.19 19.39
N THR A 133 5.56 12.42 19.79
CA THR A 133 6.58 11.91 18.84
C THR A 133 5.97 11.00 17.78
N PHE A 134 4.98 10.18 18.16
CA PHE A 134 4.28 9.31 17.21
C PHE A 134 3.28 10.08 16.36
N ILE A 135 2.61 11.10 16.91
CA ILE A 135 1.75 12.01 16.15
C ILE A 135 2.56 12.72 15.05
N GLU A 136 3.72 13.29 15.41
CA GLU A 136 4.63 13.94 14.46
C GLU A 136 5.12 12.97 13.39
N LYS A 137 5.43 11.72 13.75
CA LYS A 137 5.75 10.66 12.79
C LYS A 137 4.61 10.43 11.79
N ARG A 138 3.35 10.41 12.23
CA ARG A 138 2.19 10.22 11.33
C ARG A 138 1.97 11.40 10.40
N LEU A 139 2.17 12.61 10.90
CA LEU A 139 2.15 13.82 10.06
C LEU A 139 3.29 13.82 9.06
N TRP A 140 4.49 13.38 9.44
CA TRP A 140 5.61 13.25 8.51
C TRP A 140 5.31 12.24 7.39
N GLN A 141 4.71 11.08 7.71
CA GLN A 141 4.29 10.11 6.69
C GLN A 141 3.36 10.76 5.64
N LEU A 142 2.34 11.49 6.07
CA LEU A 142 1.42 12.17 5.15
C LEU A 142 2.08 13.28 4.32
N ASN A 143 3.05 14.01 4.89
CA ASN A 143 3.62 15.20 4.25
C ASN A 143 4.91 14.94 3.47
N ASP A 144 5.60 13.82 3.71
CA ASP A 144 6.85 13.46 3.03
C ASP A 144 6.73 12.16 2.23
N LEU A 145 6.21 11.07 2.82
CA LEU A 145 6.11 9.78 2.14
C LEU A 145 5.08 9.80 1.00
N ASP A 146 3.84 10.23 1.28
CA ASP A 146 2.76 10.22 0.28
C ASP A 146 3.10 11.05 -0.99
N PRO A 147 3.69 12.25 -0.88
CA PRO A 147 4.18 12.98 -2.05
C PRO A 147 5.26 12.24 -2.86
N ARG A 148 6.14 11.45 -2.22
CA ARG A 148 7.13 10.63 -2.93
C ARG A 148 6.46 9.50 -3.71
N VAL A 149 5.49 8.82 -3.09
CA VAL A 149 4.70 7.77 -3.76
C VAL A 149 3.92 8.36 -4.94
N LYS A 150 3.33 9.55 -4.79
CA LYS A 150 2.71 10.27 -5.90
C LYS A 150 3.71 10.58 -7.02
N LYS A 151 4.89 11.10 -6.68
CA LYS A 151 5.92 11.45 -7.66
C LYS A 151 6.36 10.25 -8.50
N ALA A 152 6.44 9.05 -7.91
CA ALA A 152 6.81 7.82 -8.59
C ALA A 152 5.91 7.47 -9.80
N TRP A 153 4.69 8.03 -9.89
CA TRP A 153 3.82 7.87 -11.06
C TRP A 153 4.32 8.64 -12.30
N SER A 154 5.07 9.72 -12.13
CA SER A 154 5.53 10.59 -13.21
C SER A 154 7.05 10.60 -13.42
N GLU A 155 7.80 9.74 -12.74
CA GLU A 155 9.26 9.65 -12.94
C GLU A 155 9.60 9.07 -14.32
N GLU A 156 10.50 9.76 -15.03
CA GLU A 156 10.91 9.44 -16.41
C GLU A 156 11.65 8.10 -16.51
N PHE A 157 12.47 7.81 -15.49
CA PHE A 157 13.17 6.54 -15.34
C PHE A 157 12.59 5.80 -14.15
N TYR A 158 12.07 4.59 -14.40
CA TYR A 158 11.64 3.67 -13.37
C TYR A 158 12.30 2.31 -13.64
N CYS A 159 13.02 1.79 -12.64
CA CYS A 159 13.80 0.55 -12.70
C CYS A 159 12.97 -0.61 -13.24
#